data_AF-A3NW07-F1
#
_entry.id   AF-A3NW07-F1
#
_cell.length_a   1.000
_cell.length_b   1.000
_cell.length_c   1.000
_cell.angle_alpha   90.00
_cell.angle_beta   90.00
_cell.angle_gamma   90.00
#
_symmetry.space_group_name_H-M   'P 1'
#
loop_
_entity.id
_entity.type
_entity.pdbx_description
1 polymer ?
#
loop_
_entity_poly.entity_id
_entity_poly.type
_entity_poly.pdbx_seq_one_letter_code
_entity_poly.pdbx_strand_id
1 'polypeptide(L)'
;MTQAFSASSAAAKPARDAEPTPENIRALVDAFYDRVRDDALLGPVFESKLAGRWDQHLPKMGEFWSSLVLGTKSYRGNVQAAHQPLDGLEPVHFSRWLALFLKTVEARYEPAAAVRFMEPALRIAQSLQLSRFGWDYRIPAEQQAILDLIAPKRPDDAAHRPRGEPFPTKIIGRTARDDT
;
A
#
# COMPACT_ATOMS: atom_id res chain seq x y z
N MET A 1 -29.39 45.59 -23.61
CA MET A 1 -28.91 44.87 -22.41
C MET A 1 -28.46 43.50 -22.85
N THR A 2 -27.16 43.29 -23.04
CA THR A 2 -26.61 41.98 -23.42
C THR A 2 -25.59 41.62 -22.34
N GLN A 3 -25.95 40.70 -21.45
CA GLN A 3 -25.02 40.14 -20.47
C GLN A 3 -24.09 39.15 -21.20
N ALA A 4 -22.78 39.34 -21.02
CA ALA A 4 -21.77 38.37 -21.39
C ALA A 4 -21.71 37.28 -20.31
N PHE A 5 -21.86 36.02 -20.71
CA PHE A 5 -21.56 34.88 -19.86
C PHE A 5 -20.04 34.76 -19.71
N SER A 6 -19.53 34.95 -18.48
CA SER A 6 -18.16 34.59 -18.13
C SER A 6 -18.01 33.07 -18.14
N ALA A 7 -17.19 32.55 -19.05
CA ALA A 7 -16.74 31.17 -18.99
C ALA A 7 -15.84 30.98 -17.76
N SER A 8 -16.22 30.06 -16.88
CA SER A 8 -15.36 29.62 -15.77
C SER A 8 -14.16 28.89 -16.34
N SER A 9 -12.96 29.41 -16.11
CA SER A 9 -11.71 28.74 -16.45
C SER A 9 -11.61 27.43 -15.68
N ALA A 10 -11.59 26.30 -16.39
CA ALA A 10 -11.18 25.03 -15.80
C ALA A 10 -9.70 25.16 -15.42
N ALA A 11 -9.40 25.21 -14.12
CA ALA A 11 -8.02 25.23 -13.65
C ALA A 11 -7.24 24.07 -14.27
N ALA A 12 -6.16 24.38 -14.99
CA ALA A 12 -5.26 23.38 -15.54
C ALA A 12 -4.81 22.44 -14.40
N LYS A 13 -4.86 21.13 -14.63
CA LYS A 13 -4.29 20.16 -13.68
C LYS A 13 -2.84 20.58 -13.39
N PRO A 14 -2.41 20.62 -12.12
CA PRO A 14 -1.02 20.90 -11.80
C PRO A 14 -0.14 19.89 -12.53
N ALA A 15 1.04 20.34 -12.98
CA ALA A 15 2.01 19.47 -13.61
C ALA A 15 2.36 18.31 -12.67
N ARG A 16 2.42 17.09 -13.21
CA ARG A 16 2.81 15.90 -12.44
C ARG A 16 4.33 15.88 -12.29
N ASP A 17 4.80 15.39 -11.15
CA ASP A 17 6.20 15.18 -10.85
C ASP A 17 6.77 14.05 -11.73
N ALA A 18 7.85 14.34 -12.46
CA ALA A 18 8.54 13.34 -13.28
C ALA A 18 9.37 12.36 -12.45
N GLU A 19 9.89 12.81 -11.30
CA GLU A 19 10.74 12.03 -10.40
C GLU A 19 10.31 12.20 -8.94
N PRO A 20 10.40 11.13 -8.12
CA PRO A 20 10.13 11.21 -6.69
C PRO A 20 11.30 11.84 -5.92
N THR A 21 10.97 12.72 -4.98
CA THR A 21 11.86 13.30 -3.97
C THR A 21 11.24 13.12 -2.59
N PRO A 22 12.01 13.20 -1.49
CA PRO A 22 11.45 13.11 -0.15
C PRO A 22 10.30 14.10 0.10
N GLU A 23 10.39 15.31 -0.45
CA GLU A 23 9.40 16.37 -0.29
C GLU A 23 8.10 16.05 -1.01
N ASN A 24 8.18 15.63 -2.28
CA ASN A 24 6.96 15.32 -3.04
C ASN A 24 6.33 13.99 -2.60
N ILE A 25 7.11 13.04 -2.06
CA ILE A 25 6.61 11.82 -1.42
C ILE A 25 5.84 12.16 -0.15
N ARG A 26 6.35 13.06 0.69
CA ARG A 26 5.62 13.51 1.87
C ARG A 26 4.28 14.14 1.47
N ALA A 27 4.28 15.00 0.47
CA ALA A 27 3.04 15.61 -0.04
C ALA A 27 2.08 14.59 -0.68
N LEU A 28 2.58 13.49 -1.28
CA LEU A 28 1.75 12.35 -1.70
C LEU A 28 1.10 11.68 -0.49
N VAL A 29 1.88 11.39 0.55
CA VAL A 29 1.41 10.72 1.77
C VAL A 29 0.34 11.56 2.46
N ASP A 30 0.59 12.85 2.65
CA ASP A 30 -0.37 13.77 3.28
C ASP A 30 -1.68 13.76 2.48
N ALA A 31 -1.61 14.00 1.17
CA ALA A 31 -2.78 14.04 0.30
C ALA A 31 -3.53 12.68 0.24
N PHE A 32 -2.82 11.56 0.34
CA PHE A 32 -3.42 10.25 0.38
C PHE A 32 -4.16 10.02 1.70
N TYR A 33 -3.56 10.35 2.82
CA TYR A 33 -4.18 10.14 4.12
C TYR A 33 -5.32 11.10 4.42
N ASP A 34 -5.32 12.31 3.86
CA ASP A 34 -6.51 13.17 3.86
C ASP A 34 -7.71 12.45 3.22
N ARG A 35 -7.50 11.84 2.05
CA ARG A 35 -8.55 11.05 1.36
C ARG A 35 -8.97 9.81 2.15
N VAL A 36 -8.04 9.16 2.85
CA VAL A 36 -8.34 8.00 3.70
C VAL A 36 -9.21 8.41 4.89
N ARG A 37 -8.94 9.56 5.50
CA ARG A 37 -9.71 10.08 6.64
C ARG A 37 -11.13 10.46 6.24
N ASP A 38 -11.30 11.05 5.07
CA ASP A 38 -12.61 11.43 4.52
C ASP A 38 -13.40 10.24 3.95
N ASP A 39 -12.77 9.07 3.82
CA ASP A 39 -13.42 7.90 3.22
C ASP A 39 -14.34 7.20 4.22
N ALA A 40 -15.61 6.98 3.83
CA ALA A 40 -16.60 6.37 4.71
C ALA A 40 -16.29 4.93 5.13
N LEU A 41 -15.48 4.20 4.36
CA LEU A 41 -15.10 2.81 4.67
C LEU A 41 -13.78 2.75 5.43
N LEU A 42 -12.77 3.52 5.01
CA LEU A 42 -11.44 3.48 5.62
C LEU A 42 -11.32 4.40 6.84
N GLY A 43 -11.93 5.58 6.81
CA GLY A 43 -11.86 6.58 7.86
C GLY A 43 -12.12 6.00 9.25
N PRO A 44 -13.23 5.27 9.49
CA PRO A 44 -13.49 4.64 10.78
C PRO A 44 -12.41 3.65 11.23
N VAL A 45 -11.85 2.87 10.31
CA VAL A 45 -10.77 1.90 10.62
C VAL A 45 -9.53 2.64 11.10
N PHE A 46 -9.10 3.67 10.37
CA PHE A 46 -7.91 4.44 10.73
C PHE A 46 -8.13 5.28 11.99
N GLU A 47 -9.26 5.97 12.13
CA GLU A 47 -9.55 6.78 13.32
C GLU A 47 -9.62 5.92 14.59
N SER A 48 -10.16 4.70 14.52
CA SER A 48 -10.15 3.77 15.68
C SER A 48 -8.74 3.45 16.20
N LYS A 49 -7.71 3.56 15.35
CA LYS A 49 -6.32 3.24 15.69
C LYS A 49 -5.39 4.44 15.73
N LEU A 50 -5.76 5.58 15.16
CA LEU A 50 -4.87 6.74 14.98
C LEU A 50 -5.43 8.04 15.53
N ALA A 51 -6.65 8.07 16.09
CA ALA A 51 -7.17 9.26 16.75
C ALA A 51 -6.14 9.81 17.76
N GLY A 52 -5.77 11.10 17.59
CA GLY A 52 -4.76 11.80 18.39
C GLY A 52 -3.30 11.40 18.11
N ARG A 53 -3.02 10.55 17.12
CA ARG A 53 -1.67 10.04 16.78
C ARG A 53 -1.28 10.23 15.31
N TRP A 54 -2.10 10.94 14.52
CA TRP A 54 -1.82 11.23 13.11
C TRP A 54 -0.45 11.88 12.89
N ASP A 55 -0.06 12.83 13.75
CA ASP A 55 1.23 13.52 13.68
C ASP A 55 2.44 12.60 13.89
N GLN A 56 2.23 11.44 14.51
CA GLN A 56 3.27 10.40 14.67
C GLN A 56 3.26 9.42 13.48
N HIS A 57 2.09 9.18 12.90
CA HIS A 57 1.91 8.21 11.82
C HIS A 57 2.37 8.74 10.46
N LEU A 58 2.01 9.98 10.11
CA LEU A 58 2.32 10.53 8.78
C LEU A 58 3.83 10.61 8.49
N PRO A 59 4.71 11.06 9.41
CA PRO A 59 6.15 11.03 9.18
C PRO A 59 6.68 9.62 8.91
N LYS A 60 6.21 8.62 9.67
CA LYS A 60 6.58 7.20 9.49
C LYS A 60 6.16 6.67 8.12
N MET A 61 5.00 7.11 7.60
CA MET A 61 4.55 6.76 6.26
C MET A 61 5.37 7.46 5.17
N GLY A 62 5.79 8.70 5.39
CA GLY A 62 6.76 9.38 4.52
C GLY A 62 8.09 8.62 4.43
N GLU A 63 8.63 8.17 5.57
CA GLU A 63 9.85 7.36 5.62
C GLU A 63 9.69 6.00 4.94
N PHE A 64 8.53 5.35 5.13
CA PHE A 64 8.19 4.09 4.52
C PHE A 64 8.22 4.18 2.98
N TRP A 65 7.47 5.14 2.42
CA TRP A 65 7.41 5.32 0.96
C TRP A 65 8.74 5.80 0.39
N SER A 66 9.45 6.69 1.08
CA SER A 66 10.80 7.10 0.68
C SER A 66 11.76 5.90 0.64
N SER A 67 11.70 5.02 1.63
CA SER A 67 12.55 3.82 1.68
C SER A 67 12.32 2.88 0.51
N LEU A 68 11.05 2.70 0.10
CA LEU A 68 10.69 1.84 -1.02
C LEU A 68 11.06 2.45 -2.36
N VAL A 69 10.73 3.73 -2.56
CA VAL A 69 10.80 4.38 -3.87
C VAL A 69 12.19 4.93 -4.16
N LEU A 70 12.89 5.42 -3.14
CA LEU A 70 14.23 6.01 -3.25
C LEU A 70 15.34 5.05 -2.77
N GLY A 71 14.98 3.91 -2.16
CA GLY A 71 15.96 2.92 -1.70
C GLY A 71 16.78 3.36 -0.47
N THR A 72 16.31 4.34 0.30
CA THR A 72 17.05 4.94 1.43
C THR A 72 17.23 4.01 2.63
N LYS A 73 16.45 2.91 2.72
CA LYS A 73 16.45 1.94 3.83
C LYS A 73 16.26 2.58 5.22
N SER A 74 15.56 3.71 5.30
CA SER A 74 15.34 4.44 6.56
C SER A 74 14.22 3.85 7.42
N TYR A 75 13.23 3.20 6.80
CA TYR A 75 12.13 2.54 7.50
C TYR A 75 12.54 1.18 8.07
N ARG A 76 12.28 0.95 9.36
CA ARG A 76 12.64 -0.28 10.10
C ARG A 76 11.44 -1.07 10.67
N GLY A 77 10.22 -0.74 10.26
CA GLY A 77 9.02 -1.41 10.77
C GLY A 77 8.69 -2.72 10.04
N ASN A 78 7.89 -3.57 10.69
CA ASN A 78 7.28 -4.74 10.04
C ASN A 78 5.82 -4.41 9.68
N VAL A 79 5.54 -4.27 8.39
CA VAL A 79 4.21 -3.90 7.87
C VAL A 79 3.16 -4.96 8.23
N GLN A 80 3.47 -6.25 8.04
CA GLN A 80 2.55 -7.33 8.34
C GLN A 80 2.18 -7.35 9.83
N ALA A 81 3.17 -7.26 10.72
CA ALA A 81 2.95 -7.23 12.17
C ALA A 81 2.09 -6.04 12.61
N ALA A 82 2.18 -4.89 11.92
CA ALA A 82 1.36 -3.72 12.21
C ALA A 82 -0.11 -3.88 11.79
N HIS A 83 -0.40 -4.69 10.77
CA HIS A 83 -1.76 -4.87 10.23
C HIS A 83 -2.49 -6.11 10.77
N GLN A 84 -1.75 -7.12 11.25
CA GLN A 84 -2.32 -8.33 11.86
C GLN A 84 -3.32 -8.06 13.01
N PRO A 85 -3.02 -7.20 14.01
CA PRO A 85 -3.92 -6.96 15.14
C PRO A 85 -5.10 -6.03 14.82
N LEU A 86 -5.33 -5.69 13.55
CA LEU A 86 -6.47 -4.87 13.14
C LEU A 86 -7.71 -5.76 12.97
N ASP A 87 -8.67 -5.63 13.86
CA ASP A 87 -9.96 -6.31 13.77
C ASP A 87 -10.83 -5.67 12.67
N GLY A 88 -11.74 -6.46 12.08
CA GLY A 88 -12.72 -5.96 11.09
C GLY A 88 -12.15 -5.58 9.71
N LEU A 89 -10.85 -5.80 9.45
CA LEU A 89 -10.32 -5.64 8.10
C LEU A 89 -10.82 -6.76 7.18
N GLU A 90 -11.73 -6.37 6.29
CA GLU A 90 -12.24 -7.17 5.18
C GLU A 90 -11.54 -6.86 3.84
N PRO A 91 -11.60 -7.75 2.84
CA PRO A 91 -11.06 -7.54 1.49
C PRO A 91 -11.39 -6.18 0.86
N VAL A 92 -12.61 -5.69 1.05
CA VAL A 92 -13.08 -4.42 0.49
C VAL A 92 -12.25 -3.21 0.98
N HIS A 93 -11.69 -3.27 2.19
CA HIS A 93 -10.82 -2.21 2.70
C HIS A 93 -9.50 -2.16 1.92
N PHE A 94 -8.93 -3.32 1.57
CA PHE A 94 -7.71 -3.37 0.76
C PHE A 94 -7.95 -2.82 -0.64
N SER A 95 -9.04 -3.24 -1.30
CA SER A 95 -9.42 -2.71 -2.61
C SER A 95 -9.65 -1.20 -2.56
N ARG A 96 -10.34 -0.69 -1.52
CA ARG A 96 -10.59 0.75 -1.39
C ARG A 96 -9.32 1.54 -1.12
N TRP A 97 -8.45 1.03 -0.25
CA TRP A 97 -7.15 1.65 0.05
C TRP A 97 -6.29 1.73 -1.20
N LEU A 98 -6.21 0.65 -1.99
CA LEU A 98 -5.47 0.62 -3.26
C LEU A 98 -6.07 1.61 -4.25
N ALA A 99 -7.39 1.62 -4.43
CA ALA A 99 -8.05 2.55 -5.36
C ALA A 99 -7.74 4.02 -5.04
N LEU A 100 -7.79 4.40 -3.76
CA LEU A 100 -7.43 5.76 -3.33
C LEU A 100 -5.93 6.04 -3.53
N PHE A 101 -5.07 5.09 -3.19
CA PHE A 101 -3.63 5.26 -3.30
C PHE A 101 -3.18 5.41 -4.75
N LEU A 102 -3.58 4.47 -5.63
CA LEU A 102 -3.26 4.49 -7.05
C LEU A 102 -3.75 5.79 -7.70
N LYS A 103 -5.00 6.21 -7.45
CA LYS A 103 -5.54 7.48 -7.96
C LYS A 103 -4.74 8.69 -7.47
N THR A 104 -4.27 8.67 -6.23
CA THR A 104 -3.48 9.78 -5.67
C THR A 104 -2.09 9.85 -6.31
N VAL A 105 -1.47 8.69 -6.55
CA VAL A 105 -0.19 8.59 -7.28
C VAL A 105 -0.35 9.07 -8.73
N GLU A 106 -1.38 8.61 -9.45
CA GLU A 106 -1.67 9.04 -10.83
C GLU A 106 -1.94 10.53 -10.93
N ALA A 107 -2.56 11.13 -9.93
CA ALA A 107 -2.80 12.57 -9.94
C ALA A 107 -1.52 13.38 -9.76
N ARG A 108 -0.44 12.79 -9.23
CA ARG A 108 0.75 13.51 -8.79
C ARG A 108 2.01 13.21 -9.60
N TYR A 109 2.20 12.00 -10.10
CA TYR A 109 3.45 11.57 -10.74
C TYR A 109 3.23 11.14 -12.16
N GLU A 110 4.12 11.48 -13.08
CA GLU A 110 4.11 10.93 -14.45
C GLU A 110 4.18 9.38 -14.44
N PRO A 111 3.71 8.69 -15.48
CA PRO A 111 3.54 7.22 -15.47
C PRO A 111 4.77 6.43 -15.02
N ALA A 112 5.97 6.82 -15.46
CA ALA A 112 7.22 6.14 -15.08
C ALA A 112 7.52 6.24 -13.58
N ALA A 113 7.32 7.42 -12.97
CA ALA A 113 7.47 7.59 -11.54
C ALA A 113 6.33 6.92 -10.76
N ALA A 114 5.09 7.00 -11.26
CA ALA A 114 3.92 6.41 -10.63
C ALA A 114 4.07 4.90 -10.39
N VAL A 115 4.58 4.17 -11.39
CA VAL A 115 4.82 2.71 -11.31
C VAL A 115 5.69 2.33 -10.10
N ARG A 116 6.69 3.15 -9.75
CA ARG A 116 7.59 2.92 -8.60
C ARG A 116 6.87 2.90 -7.25
N PHE A 117 5.67 3.49 -7.16
CA PHE A 117 4.81 3.43 -5.98
C PHE A 117 3.75 2.33 -6.09
N MET A 118 3.15 2.19 -7.27
CA MET A 118 2.01 1.29 -7.48
C MET A 118 2.40 -0.18 -7.35
N GLU A 119 3.52 -0.58 -7.96
CA GLU A 119 4.00 -1.95 -7.92
C GLU A 119 4.22 -2.45 -6.47
N PRO A 120 5.01 -1.77 -5.61
CA PRO A 120 5.15 -2.20 -4.23
C PRO A 120 3.83 -2.14 -3.46
N ALA A 121 2.97 -1.13 -3.68
CA ALA A 121 1.66 -1.05 -3.03
C ALA A 121 0.81 -2.31 -3.28
N LEU A 122 0.72 -2.74 -4.54
CA LEU A 122 -0.04 -3.92 -4.95
C LEU A 122 0.55 -5.20 -4.38
N ARG A 123 1.88 -5.35 -4.38
CA ARG A 123 2.55 -6.53 -3.78
C ARG A 123 2.37 -6.60 -2.27
N ILE A 124 2.49 -5.48 -1.58
CA ILE A 124 2.27 -5.39 -0.13
C ILE A 124 0.83 -5.74 0.19
N ALA A 125 -0.14 -5.15 -0.52
CA ALA A 125 -1.55 -5.48 -0.33
C ALA A 125 -1.83 -6.97 -0.56
N GLN A 126 -1.31 -7.55 -1.65
CA GLN A 126 -1.41 -8.98 -1.92
C GLN A 126 -0.84 -9.83 -0.77
N SER A 127 0.36 -9.49 -0.27
CA SER A 127 0.98 -10.19 0.85
C SER A 127 0.15 -10.11 2.14
N LEU A 128 -0.37 -8.92 2.47
CA LEU A 128 -1.22 -8.72 3.65
C LEU A 128 -2.54 -9.49 3.54
N GLN A 129 -3.18 -9.48 2.36
CA GLN A 129 -4.42 -10.22 2.12
C GLN A 129 -4.22 -11.72 2.24
N LEU A 130 -3.18 -12.30 1.63
CA LEU A 130 -2.88 -13.73 1.76
C LEU A 130 -2.54 -14.11 3.21
N SER A 131 -1.79 -13.27 3.90
CA SER A 131 -1.46 -13.49 5.31
C SER A 131 -2.68 -13.45 6.22
N ARG A 132 -3.70 -12.65 5.88
CA ARG A 132 -4.87 -12.45 6.74
C ARG A 132 -6.00 -13.42 6.44
N PHE A 133 -6.26 -13.67 5.15
CA PHE A 133 -7.40 -14.46 4.68
C PHE A 133 -7.03 -15.89 4.28
N GLY A 134 -5.74 -16.25 4.38
CA GLY A 134 -5.22 -17.57 4.06
C GLY A 134 -4.75 -17.70 2.62
N TRP A 135 -4.01 -18.78 2.35
CA TRP A 135 -3.39 -19.02 1.03
C TRP A 135 -4.38 -19.42 -0.07
N ASP A 136 -5.56 -19.90 0.31
CA ASP A 136 -6.66 -20.20 -0.61
C ASP A 136 -7.48 -18.95 -0.99
N TYR A 137 -7.21 -17.82 -0.33
CA TYR A 137 -7.84 -16.54 -0.67
C TYR A 137 -7.47 -16.13 -2.10
N ARG A 138 -8.48 -15.74 -2.87
CA ARG A 138 -8.31 -15.23 -4.23
C ARG A 138 -8.22 -13.71 -4.19
N ILE A 139 -7.06 -13.19 -4.59
CA ILE A 139 -6.89 -11.76 -4.83
C ILE A 139 -7.92 -11.30 -5.87
N PRO A 140 -8.59 -10.15 -5.68
CA PRO A 140 -9.51 -9.59 -6.66
C PRO A 140 -8.87 -9.52 -8.06
N ALA A 141 -9.60 -9.96 -9.08
CA ALA A 141 -9.06 -10.04 -10.45
C ALA A 141 -8.57 -8.69 -10.97
N GLU A 142 -9.25 -7.60 -10.62
CA GLU A 142 -8.85 -6.23 -10.93
C GLU A 142 -7.46 -5.88 -10.35
N GLN A 143 -7.21 -6.25 -9.09
CA GLN A 143 -5.94 -6.00 -8.43
C GLN A 143 -4.82 -6.80 -9.08
N GLN A 144 -5.09 -8.08 -9.40
CA GLN A 144 -4.11 -8.93 -10.07
C GLN A 144 -3.80 -8.43 -11.49
N ALA A 145 -4.82 -8.00 -12.24
CA ALA A 145 -4.63 -7.47 -13.59
C ALA A 145 -3.77 -6.20 -13.62
N ILE A 146 -3.96 -5.28 -12.66
CA ILE A 146 -3.11 -4.09 -12.54
C ILE A 146 -1.67 -4.49 -12.21
N LEU A 147 -1.48 -5.45 -11.30
CA LEU A 147 -0.15 -5.93 -10.95
C LEU A 147 0.56 -6.58 -12.15
N ASP A 148 -0.14 -7.40 -12.93
CA ASP A 148 0.42 -8.06 -14.11
C ASP A 148 0.76 -7.05 -15.23
N LEU A 149 0.01 -5.95 -15.34
CA LEU A 149 0.30 -4.86 -16.28
C LEU A 149 1.56 -4.09 -15.89
N ILE A 150 1.71 -3.79 -14.60
CA ILE A 150 2.80 -2.95 -14.08
C ILE A 150 4.10 -3.76 -13.88
N ALA A 151 3.97 -5.03 -13.49
CA ALA A 151 5.08 -5.91 -13.20
C ALA A 151 4.86 -7.30 -13.81
N PRO A 152 4.92 -7.41 -15.16
CA PRO A 152 4.70 -8.68 -15.84
C PRO A 152 5.67 -9.73 -15.33
N LYS A 153 5.15 -10.91 -14.98
CA LYS A 153 5.98 -12.05 -14.56
C LYS A 153 6.95 -12.39 -15.68
N ARG A 154 8.21 -12.65 -15.30
CA ARG A 154 9.16 -13.22 -16.25
C ARG A 154 8.67 -14.63 -16.60
N PRO A 155 8.80 -15.08 -17.87
CA PRO A 155 8.32 -16.39 -18.31
C PRO A 155 8.77 -17.54 -17.41
N ASP A 156 9.96 -17.42 -16.83
CA ASP A 156 10.60 -18.46 -16.01
C ASP A 156 9.98 -18.61 -14.60
N ASP A 157 9.34 -17.57 -14.05
CA ASP A 157 8.72 -17.58 -12.71
C ASP A 157 7.39 -18.33 -12.68
N ALA A 158 6.73 -18.50 -13.83
CA ALA A 158 5.47 -19.23 -13.95
C ALA A 158 5.67 -20.76 -13.88
N ALA A 159 6.88 -21.25 -14.15
CA ALA A 159 7.19 -22.67 -14.27
C ALA A 159 7.57 -23.37 -12.94
N HIS A 160 7.78 -22.63 -11.85
CA HIS A 160 8.27 -23.22 -10.60
C HIS A 160 7.46 -22.83 -9.36
N ARG A 161 6.28 -23.44 -9.21
CA ARG A 161 5.64 -23.58 -7.89
C ARG A 161 5.26 -25.05 -7.69
N PRO A 162 6.03 -25.85 -6.92
CA PRO A 162 5.57 -27.16 -6.54
C PRO A 162 4.31 -27.02 -5.66
N ARG A 163 3.32 -27.86 -5.96
CA ARG A 163 2.04 -27.95 -5.25
C ARG A 163 2.30 -28.51 -3.85
N GLY A 164 2.08 -27.67 -2.84
CA GLY A 164 1.74 -28.06 -1.47
C GLY A 164 2.64 -29.10 -0.79
N GLU A 165 3.67 -28.64 -0.09
CA GLU A 165 4.16 -29.35 1.10
C GLU A 165 3.91 -28.45 2.33
N PRO A 166 3.23 -28.95 3.38
CA PRO A 166 3.04 -28.19 4.60
C PRO A 166 4.37 -27.98 5.29
N PHE A 167 4.60 -26.77 5.81
CA PHE A 167 5.77 -26.45 6.62
C PHE A 167 5.91 -27.46 7.78
N PRO A 168 7.12 -28.02 8.03
CA PRO A 168 7.30 -28.97 9.11
C PRO A 168 7.08 -28.28 10.46
N THR A 169 5.94 -28.59 11.10
CA THR A 169 5.67 -28.18 12.48
C THR A 169 6.24 -29.26 13.41
N LYS A 170 7.53 -29.15 13.72
CA LYS A 170 8.11 -29.76 14.92
C LYS A 170 9.06 -28.77 15.59
N ILE A 171 8.48 -27.87 16.39
CA ILE A 171 9.19 -27.28 17.53
C ILE A 171 9.25 -28.39 18.58
N ILE A 172 10.33 -29.18 18.54
CA ILE A 172 10.67 -30.07 19.66
C ILE A 172 11.35 -29.21 20.70
N GLY A 173 10.62 -28.90 21.76
CA GLY A 173 11.23 -28.56 23.04
C GLY A 173 11.93 -29.79 23.62
N ARG A 174 13.15 -29.60 24.12
CA ARG A 174 13.69 -30.43 25.19
C ARG A 174 14.24 -29.53 26.27
N THR A 175 13.59 -29.63 27.44
CA THR A 175 14.01 -29.08 28.72
C THR A 175 15.14 -29.89 29.34
N ALA A 176 15.96 -29.18 30.12
CA ALA A 176 16.62 -29.55 31.38
C ALA A 176 17.89 -30.44 31.39
N ARG A 177 18.94 -29.85 32.02
CA ARG A 177 19.82 -30.39 33.12
C ARG A 177 20.71 -31.60 32.78
N ASP A 178 21.92 -31.80 33.32
CA ASP A 178 22.64 -31.38 34.53
C ASP A 178 24.17 -31.41 34.29
N ASP A 179 24.89 -30.86 35.27
CA ASP A 179 26.34 -30.82 35.52
C ASP A 179 27.15 -32.12 35.28
N THR A 180 28.40 -31.96 34.83
CA THR A 180 29.65 -32.41 35.50
C THR A 180 30.85 -31.77 34.81
#